data_AF-A0AB37I8R9-F1
#
_entry.id   AF-A0AB37I8R9-F1
#
_cell.length_a   1.000
_cell.length_b   1.000
_cell.length_c   1.000
_cell.angle_alpha   90.00
_cell.angle_beta   90.00
_cell.angle_gamma   90.00
#
_symmetry.space_group_name_H-M   'P 1'
#
loop_
_entity.id
_entity.type
_entity.pdbx_description
1 polymer ?
#
loop_
_entity_poly.entity_id
_entity_poly.type
_entity_poly.pdbx_seq_one_letter_code
_entity_poly.pdbx_strand_id
1 'polypeptide(L)'
;MQYQEFKEWLENNSNSKHIFLIKWKDYQISKNSKRTGKTKKWDNDKIIRTGEEEWKKIVTNTYQKLKSHLGIPKYNGYQEWIDFIAKNEILESFDNSILEIELE
;
A
#
# COMPACT_ATOMS: atom_id res chain seq x y z
N MET A 1 5.40 -8.36 14.54
CA MET A 1 5.96 -8.59 13.20
C MET A 1 6.94 -7.47 12.84
N GLN A 2 8.03 -7.75 12.14
CA GLN A 2 8.91 -6.69 11.59
C GLN A 2 8.28 -6.07 10.33
N TYR A 3 8.73 -4.88 9.91
CA TYR A 3 8.15 -4.19 8.75
C TYR A 3 8.22 -5.03 7.45
N GLN A 4 9.38 -5.60 7.15
CA GLN A 4 9.57 -6.36 5.91
C GLN A 4 8.67 -7.60 5.88
N GLU A 5 8.59 -8.30 7.00
CA GLU A 5 7.72 -9.46 7.20
C GLU A 5 6.23 -9.10 7.06
N PHE A 6 5.81 -7.95 7.61
CA PHE A 6 4.44 -7.44 7.42
C PHE A 6 4.13 -7.09 5.97
N LYS A 7 5.07 -6.42 5.28
CA LYS A 7 4.90 -6.07 3.87
C LYS A 7 4.74 -7.33 3.01
N GLU A 8 5.59 -8.32 3.20
CA GLU A 8 5.51 -9.60 2.48
C GLU A 8 4.22 -10.34 2.78
N TRP A 9 3.82 -10.41 4.06
CA TRP A 9 2.55 -11.01 4.43
C TRP A 9 1.37 -10.29 3.76
N LEU A 10 1.31 -8.96 3.83
CA LEU A 10 0.24 -8.17 3.22
C LEU A 10 0.19 -8.37 1.70
N GLU A 11 1.33 -8.29 1.01
CA GLU A 11 1.41 -8.45 -0.45
C GLU A 11 1.08 -9.89 -0.91
N ASN A 12 1.24 -10.89 -0.05
CA ASN A 12 0.86 -12.28 -0.36
C ASN A 12 -0.60 -12.61 -0.04
N ASN A 13 -1.25 -11.84 0.82
CA ASN A 13 -2.62 -12.09 1.28
C ASN A 13 -3.64 -11.09 0.69
N SER A 14 -3.19 -10.12 -0.10
CA SER A 14 -4.05 -9.09 -0.68
C SER A 14 -3.62 -8.70 -2.09
N ASN A 15 -4.61 -8.46 -2.96
CA ASN A 15 -4.42 -7.89 -4.30
C ASN A 15 -4.33 -6.36 -4.31
N SER A 16 -4.38 -5.71 -3.15
CA SER A 16 -4.41 -4.26 -3.01
C SER A 16 -3.23 -3.56 -3.68
N LYS A 17 -2.03 -4.15 -3.64
CA LYS A 17 -0.87 -3.59 -4.36
C LYS A 17 -1.17 -3.45 -5.84
N HIS A 18 -1.65 -4.53 -6.45
CA HIS A 18 -1.93 -4.56 -7.89
C HIS A 18 -3.03 -3.56 -8.25
N ILE A 19 -4.12 -3.53 -7.50
CA ILE A 19 -5.24 -2.60 -7.69
C ILE A 19 -4.78 -1.14 -7.57
N PHE A 20 -4.01 -0.83 -6.53
CA PHE A 20 -3.46 0.50 -6.31
C PHE A 20 -2.57 0.94 -7.47
N LEU A 21 -1.65 0.09 -7.93
CA LEU A 21 -0.75 0.43 -9.03
C LEU A 21 -1.48 0.66 -10.36
N ILE A 22 -2.58 -0.05 -10.62
CA ILE A 22 -3.45 0.22 -11.78
C ILE A 22 -4.09 1.60 -11.64
N LYS A 23 -4.75 1.88 -10.51
CA LYS A 23 -5.37 3.20 -10.24
C LYS A 23 -4.35 4.34 -10.36
N TRP A 24 -3.15 4.14 -9.80
CA TRP A 24 -2.05 5.10 -9.87
C TRP A 24 -1.63 5.39 -11.32
N LYS A 25 -1.45 4.33 -12.11
CA LYS A 25 -1.09 4.46 -13.52
C LYS A 25 -2.15 5.24 -14.29
N ASP A 26 -3.42 4.90 -14.13
CA ASP A 26 -4.52 5.56 -14.85
C ASP A 26 -4.64 7.04 -14.45
N TYR A 27 -4.51 7.35 -13.16
CA TYR A 27 -4.45 8.71 -12.65
C TYR A 27 -3.29 9.50 -13.26
N GLN A 28 -2.07 8.93 -13.32
CA GLN A 28 -0.92 9.62 -13.90
C GLN A 28 -1.02 9.78 -15.42
N ILE A 29 -1.64 8.84 -16.14
CA ILE A 29 -1.96 8.97 -17.56
C ILE A 29 -2.93 10.14 -17.77
N SER A 30 -3.98 10.23 -16.95
CA SER A 30 -4.93 11.36 -16.98
C SER A 30 -4.22 12.70 -16.71
N LYS A 31 -3.33 12.78 -15.70
CA LYS A 31 -2.52 14.00 -15.46
C LYS A 31 -1.57 14.30 -16.61
N ASN A 32 -0.96 13.31 -17.24
CA ASN A 32 -0.10 13.47 -18.41
C ASN A 32 -0.84 14.10 -19.61
N SER A 33 -2.13 13.82 -19.78
CA SER A 33 -2.94 14.48 -20.82
C SER A 33 -3.03 16.00 -20.60
N LYS A 34 -3.00 16.45 -19.33
CA LYS A 34 -3.09 17.85 -18.90
C LYS A 34 -1.73 18.56 -18.80
N ARG A 35 -0.62 17.81 -18.73
CA ARG A 35 0.75 18.35 -18.68
C ARG A 35 1.18 18.87 -20.05
N THR A 36 1.41 20.18 -20.15
CA THR A 36 1.88 20.83 -21.40
C THR A 36 3.41 20.73 -21.52
N GLY A 37 3.88 20.32 -22.71
CA GLY A 37 5.30 20.14 -23.01
C GLY A 37 5.80 18.71 -22.77
N LYS A 38 6.57 18.17 -23.74
CA LYS A 38 7.05 16.77 -23.75
C LYS A 38 7.89 16.43 -22.51
N THR A 39 8.70 17.37 -22.02
CA THR A 39 9.59 17.21 -20.87
C THR A 39 8.86 17.22 -19.52
N LYS A 40 7.60 17.71 -19.47
CA LYS A 40 6.80 17.73 -18.24
C LYS A 40 5.99 16.45 -18.05
N LYS A 41 5.71 15.72 -19.13
CA LYS A 41 5.02 14.43 -19.08
C LYS A 41 5.91 13.38 -18.42
N TRP A 42 5.32 12.57 -17.57
CA TRP A 42 6.01 11.44 -16.94
C TRP A 42 6.04 10.28 -17.93
N ASP A 43 7.19 9.62 -18.05
CA ASP A 43 7.30 8.35 -18.74
C ASP A 43 6.80 7.20 -17.84
N ASN A 44 6.73 5.99 -18.42
CA ASN A 44 6.27 4.80 -17.71
C ASN A 44 7.15 4.47 -16.50
N ASP A 45 8.47 4.60 -16.64
CA ASP A 45 9.41 4.28 -15.56
C ASP A 45 9.21 5.19 -14.35
N LYS A 46 9.00 6.50 -14.58
CA LYS A 46 8.66 7.45 -13.51
C LYS A 46 7.31 7.13 -12.87
N ILE A 47 6.30 6.77 -13.66
CA ILE A 47 4.98 6.38 -13.13
C ILE A 47 5.09 5.14 -12.23
N ILE A 48 5.78 4.10 -12.68
CA ILE A 48 5.97 2.85 -11.92
C ILE A 48 6.74 3.13 -10.63
N ARG A 49 7.88 3.83 -10.72
CA ARG A 49 8.72 4.13 -9.55
C ARG A 49 7.97 4.93 -8.50
N THR A 50 7.27 5.98 -8.90
CA THR A 50 6.48 6.81 -7.97
C THR A 50 5.28 6.03 -7.40
N GLY A 51 4.68 5.11 -8.17
CA GLY A 51 3.63 4.22 -7.67
C GLY A 51 4.13 3.29 -6.58
N GLU A 52 5.30 2.68 -6.75
CA GLU A 52 5.94 1.85 -5.70
C GLU A 52 6.31 2.69 -4.46
N GLU A 53 6.75 3.94 -4.65
CA GLU A 53 7.03 4.86 -3.54
C GLU A 53 5.76 5.22 -2.74
N GLU A 54 4.64 5.50 -3.41
CA GLU A 54 3.35 5.75 -2.74
C GLU A 54 2.79 4.48 -2.07
N TRP A 55 2.88 3.32 -2.74
CA TRP A 55 2.50 2.05 -2.14
C TRP A 55 3.29 1.78 -0.85
N LYS A 56 4.60 2.04 -0.86
CA LYS A 56 5.44 1.91 0.34
C LYS A 56 4.94 2.80 1.48
N LYS A 57 4.46 4.02 1.20
CA LYS A 57 3.90 4.91 2.24
C LYS A 57 2.61 4.35 2.81
N ILE A 58 1.71 3.83 1.97
CA ILE A 58 0.46 3.17 2.40
C ILE A 58 0.75 1.99 3.34
N VAL A 59 1.64 1.09 2.93
CA VAL A 59 2.03 -0.07 3.75
C VAL A 59 2.72 0.37 5.03
N THR A 60 3.60 1.37 4.97
CA THR A 60 4.27 1.92 6.15
C THR A 60 3.27 2.51 7.15
N ASN A 61 2.30 3.30 6.69
CA ASN A 61 1.29 3.90 7.56
C ASN A 61 0.43 2.82 8.25
N THR A 62 0.02 1.79 7.49
CA THR A 62 -0.74 0.66 8.03
C THR A 62 0.08 -0.11 9.07
N TYR A 63 1.35 -0.39 8.76
CA TYR A 63 2.27 -1.03 9.69
C TYR A 63 2.44 -0.22 10.99
N GLN A 64 2.64 1.10 10.91
CA GLN A 64 2.81 1.93 12.11
C GLN A 64 1.55 1.93 12.97
N LYS A 65 0.35 1.97 12.36
CA LYS A 65 -0.92 1.84 13.09
C LYS A 65 -1.02 0.50 13.82
N LEU A 66 -0.68 -0.62 13.18
CA LEU A 66 -0.70 -1.92 13.86
C LEU A 66 0.34 -2.01 14.97
N LYS A 67 1.55 -1.54 14.67
CA LYS A 67 2.67 -1.52 15.62
C LYS A 67 2.36 -0.68 16.86
N SER A 68 1.61 0.41 16.75
CA SER A 68 1.25 1.22 17.92
C SER A 68 0.29 0.49 18.89
N HIS A 69 -0.48 -0.49 18.40
CA HIS A 69 -1.39 -1.28 19.23
C HIS A 69 -0.73 -2.55 19.78
N LEU A 70 0.06 -3.23 18.95
CA LEU A 70 0.63 -4.55 19.26
C LEU A 70 2.07 -4.51 19.76
N GLY A 71 2.80 -3.42 19.50
CA GLY A 71 4.24 -3.37 19.66
C GLY A 71 4.98 -4.34 18.72
N ILE A 72 6.23 -4.62 19.08
CA ILE A 72 7.05 -5.68 18.45
C ILE A 72 7.38 -6.69 19.57
N PRO A 73 6.58 -7.77 19.72
CA PRO A 73 6.79 -8.76 20.76
C PRO A 73 8.10 -9.52 20.56
N LYS A 74 8.81 -9.82 21.65
CA LYS A 74 10.08 -10.58 21.61
C LYS A 74 9.87 -12.07 21.29
N TYR A 75 8.68 -12.60 21.57
CA TYR A 75 8.28 -13.98 21.33
C TYR A 75 6.91 -13.99 20.66
N ASN A 76 6.66 -14.92 19.73
CA ASN A 76 5.37 -15.10 19.03
C ASN A 76 4.76 -13.87 18.33
N GLY A 77 5.55 -12.81 18.11
CA GLY A 77 5.05 -11.55 17.56
C GLY A 77 4.56 -11.59 16.12
N TYR A 78 4.78 -12.70 15.41
CA TYR A 78 4.13 -12.97 14.13
C TYR A 78 2.67 -13.38 14.35
N GLN A 79 2.43 -14.46 15.12
CA GLN A 79 1.09 -15.00 15.33
C GLN A 79 0.16 -13.98 16.00
N GLU A 80 0.64 -13.22 16.99
CA GLU A 80 -0.16 -12.17 17.63
C GLU A 80 -0.64 -11.10 16.64
N TRP A 81 0.18 -10.77 15.64
CA TRP A 81 -0.21 -9.85 14.58
C TRP A 81 -1.26 -10.48 13.65
N ILE A 82 -1.07 -11.74 13.25
CA ILE A 82 -2.04 -12.45 12.40
C ILE A 82 -3.39 -12.56 13.10
N ASP A 83 -3.42 -12.98 14.35
CA ASP A 83 -4.63 -13.12 15.14
C ASP A 83 -5.34 -11.77 15.31
N PHE A 84 -4.60 -10.70 15.55
CA PHE A 84 -5.17 -9.36 15.65
C PHE A 84 -5.74 -8.86 14.33
N ILE A 85 -5.04 -9.08 13.21
CA ILE A 85 -5.51 -8.69 11.87
C ILE A 85 -6.79 -9.45 11.51
N ALA A 86 -6.83 -10.76 11.76
CA ALA A 86 -8.00 -11.59 11.50
C ALA A 86 -9.20 -11.20 12.39
N LYS A 87 -8.97 -11.07 13.71
CA LYS A 87 -10.03 -10.75 14.69
C LYS A 87 -10.70 -9.40 14.42
N ASN A 88 -9.96 -8.42 13.89
CA ASN A 88 -10.46 -7.07 13.65
C ASN A 88 -10.72 -6.79 12.17
N GLU A 89 -10.75 -7.83 11.32
CA GLU A 89 -11.05 -7.71 9.88
C GLU A 89 -10.20 -6.65 9.16
N ILE A 90 -8.95 -6.49 9.59
CA ILE A 90 -8.09 -5.37 9.16
C ILE A 90 -7.70 -5.53 7.69
N LEU A 91 -7.50 -6.77 7.23
CA LEU A 91 -7.16 -7.04 5.84
C LEU A 91 -8.30 -6.64 4.90
N GLU A 92 -9.55 -6.99 5.26
CA GLU A 92 -10.73 -6.61 4.50
C GLU A 92 -10.96 -5.10 4.52
N SER A 93 -10.84 -4.46 5.68
CA SER A 93 -10.91 -3.00 5.80
C SER A 93 -9.84 -2.30 4.97
N PHE A 94 -8.61 -2.84 4.98
CA PHE A 94 -7.52 -2.33 4.15
C PHE A 94 -7.84 -2.48 2.65
N ASP A 95 -8.30 -3.64 2.21
CA ASP A 95 -8.64 -3.89 0.81
C ASP A 95 -9.77 -2.98 0.32
N ASN A 96 -10.83 -2.82 1.12
CA ASN A 96 -11.91 -1.87 0.82
C ASN A 96 -11.39 -0.44 0.74
N SER A 97 -10.49 -0.02 1.64
CA SER A 97 -9.89 1.33 1.59
C SER A 97 -9.08 1.57 0.31
N ILE A 98 -8.43 0.54 -0.23
CA ILE A 98 -7.68 0.63 -1.49
C ILE A 98 -8.61 0.58 -2.71
N LEU A 99 -9.72 -0.15 -2.64
CA LEU A 99 -10.75 -0.11 -3.67
C LEU A 99 -11.39 1.27 -3.78
N GLU A 100 -11.64 1.93 -2.65
CA GLU A 100 -12.26 3.25 -2.56
C GLU A 100 -11.27 4.41 -2.68
N ILE A 101 -9.96 4.15 -2.75
CA ILE A 101 -8.96 5.21 -2.78
C ILE A 101 -9.16 6.15 -3.98
N GLU A 102 -9.29 7.43 -3.67
CA GLU A 102 -9.32 8.53 -4.63
C GLU A 102 -7.94 9.19 -4.68
N LEU A 103 -7.38 9.30 -5.88
CA LEU A 103 -6.08 9.92 -6.11
C LEU A 103 -6.28 11.37 -6.56
N GLU A 104 -5.73 12.32 -5.81
CA GLU A 104 -5.89 13.77 -6.03
C GLU A 104 -4.69 14.40 -6.74
#